data_AF-E2BVN2-F1
#
_entry.id   AF-E2BVN2-F1
#
_cell.length_a   1.000
_cell.length_b   1.000
_cell.length_c   1.000
_cell.angle_alpha   90.00
_cell.angle_beta   90.00
_cell.angle_gamma   90.00
#
_symmetry.space_group_name_H-M   'P 1'
#
loop_
_entity.id
_entity.type
_entity.pdbx_description
1 polymer ?
#
loop_
_entity_poly.entity_id
_entity_poly.type
_entity_poly.pdbx_seq_one_letter_code
_entity_poly.pdbx_strand_id
1 'polypeptide(L)'
;MSNHKCSTDENPMHQNCPPGMDSWCKRRRVKVEQKLDAYHHPPPLSSKVQEVLRSIYKELTSDDFIERCLGDHTQNNNESYNSVLWHFAPKHRFSSVKIVEIAAFLDAYLFNKGYTSFLIVMGAMGIKFGPQANIMVNGKDNNRIQHAKRCHLKSSKEQERFAGTK
;
A
#
# COMPACT_ATOMS: atom_id res chain seq x y z
N MET A 1 -14.85 -0.08 14.85
CA MET A 1 -14.64 -1.50 15.22
C MET A 1 -14.49 -1.69 16.74
N SER A 2 -13.65 -0.90 17.42
CA SER A 2 -13.38 -1.00 18.87
C SER A 2 -14.62 -1.05 19.76
N ASN A 3 -15.57 -0.12 19.57
CA ASN A 3 -16.78 -0.03 20.38
C ASN A 3 -17.68 -1.30 20.29
N HIS A 4 -17.72 -1.95 19.12
CA HIS A 4 -18.55 -3.15 18.91
C HIS A 4 -18.06 -4.36 19.73
N LYS A 5 -16.75 -4.46 19.99
CA LYS A 5 -16.14 -5.56 20.78
C LYS A 5 -16.14 -5.29 22.30
N CYS A 6 -16.55 -4.09 22.70
CA CYS A 6 -16.71 -3.69 24.11
C CYS A 6 -18.19 -3.61 24.53
N SER A 7 -19.12 -3.87 23.61
CA SER A 7 -20.56 -3.76 23.85
C SER A 7 -21.04 -4.86 24.79
N THR A 8 -21.91 -4.50 25.72
CA THR A 8 -22.63 -5.46 26.59
C THR A 8 -24.15 -5.33 26.39
N ASP A 9 -24.91 -6.18 27.07
CA ASP A 9 -26.38 -6.10 27.08
C ASP A 9 -26.84 -4.78 27.74
N GLU A 10 -26.18 -4.38 28.83
CA GLU A 10 -26.47 -3.15 29.58
C GLU A 10 -25.96 -1.89 28.89
N ASN A 11 -24.79 -1.97 28.24
CA ASN A 11 -24.20 -0.84 27.50
C ASN A 11 -24.01 -1.18 26.01
N PRO A 12 -25.07 -0.97 25.21
CA PRO A 12 -25.11 -1.35 23.81
C PRO A 12 -24.38 -0.35 22.89
N MET A 13 -23.22 -0.70 22.32
CA MET A 13 -22.38 0.22 21.55
C MET A 13 -22.38 -0.01 20.02
N HIS A 14 -23.55 0.05 19.38
CA HIS A 14 -23.73 -0.29 17.95
C HIS A 14 -23.99 0.93 17.03
N GLN A 15 -23.54 2.11 17.46
CA GLN A 15 -24.08 3.36 16.91
C GLN A 15 -23.45 3.67 15.55
N ASN A 16 -22.21 3.20 15.37
CA ASN A 16 -21.42 3.33 14.16
C ASN A 16 -21.59 2.13 13.22
N CYS A 17 -22.52 1.21 13.52
CA CYS A 17 -22.82 0.08 12.65
C CYS A 17 -23.88 0.49 11.62
N PRO A 18 -23.75 0.05 10.35
CA PRO A 18 -24.76 0.34 9.34
C PRO A 18 -26.12 -0.24 9.79
N PRO A 19 -27.23 0.48 9.55
CA PRO A 19 -28.57 -0.04 9.82
C PRO A 19 -28.99 -1.06 8.74
N GLY A 20 -30.13 -1.75 8.97
CA GLY A 20 -30.75 -2.63 7.97
C GLY A 20 -30.40 -4.12 8.10
N MET A 21 -31.09 -4.94 7.31
CA MET A 21 -30.90 -6.41 7.29
C MET A 21 -29.56 -6.82 6.66
N ASP A 22 -29.01 -5.98 5.78
CA ASP A 22 -27.71 -6.19 5.14
C ASP A 22 -26.53 -5.69 5.99
N SER A 23 -26.82 -5.21 7.21
CA SER A 23 -25.78 -4.82 8.14
C SER A 23 -24.88 -5.99 8.50
N TRP A 24 -23.56 -5.78 8.47
CA TRP A 24 -22.61 -6.75 9.03
C TRP A 24 -22.79 -6.93 10.56
N CYS A 25 -23.47 -5.99 11.23
CA CYS A 25 -23.71 -6.06 12.67
C CYS A 25 -24.92 -6.95 12.99
N LYS A 26 -24.65 -8.09 13.64
CA LYS A 26 -25.70 -9.05 14.05
C LYS A 26 -26.79 -8.41 14.90
N ARG A 27 -26.44 -7.52 15.84
CA ARG A 27 -27.44 -6.83 16.68
C ARG A 27 -28.36 -5.93 15.85
N ARG A 28 -27.82 -5.19 14.88
CA ARG A 28 -28.62 -4.34 13.98
C ARG A 28 -29.58 -5.16 13.15
N ARG A 29 -29.17 -6.35 12.68
CA ARG A 29 -30.04 -7.30 11.98
C ARG A 29 -31.18 -7.82 12.84
N VAL A 30 -30.88 -8.36 14.03
CA VAL A 30 -31.93 -8.89 14.94
C VAL A 30 -32.88 -7.80 15.44
N LYS A 31 -32.43 -6.53 15.51
CA LYS A 31 -33.30 -5.39 15.79
C LYS A 31 -34.35 -5.18 14.68
N VAL A 32 -33.98 -5.37 13.41
CA VAL A 32 -34.93 -5.29 12.30
C VAL A 32 -35.88 -6.48 12.30
N GLU A 33 -35.40 -7.68 12.64
CA GLU A 33 -36.22 -8.88 12.78
C GLU A 33 -37.11 -8.90 14.04
N GLN A 34 -37.06 -7.85 14.88
CA GLN A 34 -37.78 -7.76 16.17
C GLN A 34 -37.44 -8.90 17.15
N LYS A 35 -36.21 -9.43 17.09
CA LYS A 35 -35.70 -10.52 17.97
C LYS A 35 -34.60 -10.04 18.92
N LEU A 36 -34.70 -8.79 19.40
CA LEU A 36 -33.70 -8.23 20.33
C LEU A 36 -33.68 -8.96 21.67
N ASP A 37 -34.83 -9.44 22.14
CA ASP A 37 -34.96 -10.10 23.44
C ASP A 37 -34.22 -11.46 23.50
N ALA A 38 -34.00 -12.08 22.34
CA ALA A 38 -33.25 -13.34 22.22
C ALA A 38 -31.75 -13.12 21.95
N TYR A 39 -31.30 -11.86 21.88
CA TYR A 39 -29.92 -11.53 21.56
C TYR A 39 -29.14 -11.14 22.81
N HIS A 40 -28.05 -11.88 23.06
CA HIS A 40 -27.08 -11.57 24.11
C HIS A 40 -25.71 -11.25 23.49
N HIS A 41 -25.02 -10.28 24.09
CA HIS A 41 -23.65 -9.98 23.67
C HIS A 41 -22.70 -11.09 24.09
N PRO A 42 -21.69 -11.40 23.26
CA PRO A 42 -20.56 -12.17 23.75
C PRO A 42 -19.83 -11.40 24.86
N PRO A 43 -19.07 -12.10 25.72
CA PRO A 43 -18.25 -11.45 26.73
C PRO A 43 -17.37 -10.34 26.13
N PRO A 44 -17.34 -9.14 26.74
CA PRO A 44 -16.54 -8.04 26.22
C PRO A 44 -15.04 -8.34 26.41
N LEU A 45 -14.21 -7.64 25.63
CA LEU A 45 -12.76 -7.69 25.83
C LEU A 45 -12.38 -7.19 27.23
N SER A 46 -11.28 -7.70 27.79
CA SER A 46 -10.78 -7.21 29.08
C SER A 46 -10.39 -5.73 29.00
N SER A 47 -10.53 -5.01 30.11
CA SER A 47 -10.23 -3.57 30.20
C SER A 47 -8.85 -3.22 29.66
N LYS A 48 -7.84 -4.01 30.02
CA LYS A 48 -6.44 -3.83 29.55
C LYS A 48 -6.31 -3.96 28.03
N VAL A 49 -7.01 -4.92 27.41
CA VAL A 49 -7.01 -5.07 25.95
C VAL A 49 -7.77 -3.93 25.28
N GLN A 50 -8.88 -3.49 25.88
CA GLN A 50 -9.65 -2.35 25.36
C GLN A 50 -8.80 -1.07 25.33
N GLU A 51 -8.03 -0.79 26.39
CA GLU A 51 -7.16 0.39 26.47
C GLU A 51 -6.10 0.39 25.36
N VAL A 52 -5.39 -0.72 25.19
CA VAL A 52 -4.37 -0.89 24.14
C VAL A 52 -4.99 -0.70 22.75
N LEU A 53 -6.11 -1.38 22.47
CA LEU A 53 -6.78 -1.26 21.18
C LEU A 53 -7.30 0.16 20.93
N ARG A 54 -7.85 0.84 21.95
CA ARG A 54 -8.31 2.24 21.80
C ARG A 54 -7.16 3.16 21.40
N SER A 55 -5.98 3.00 21.99
CA SER A 55 -4.80 3.77 21.61
C SER A 55 -4.40 3.52 20.15
N ILE A 56 -4.31 2.25 19.75
CA ILE A 56 -3.97 1.87 18.37
C ILE A 56 -4.99 2.44 17.38
N TYR A 57 -6.29 2.29 17.65
CA TYR A 57 -7.33 2.83 16.78
C TYR A 57 -7.25 4.35 16.70
N LYS A 58 -7.01 5.07 17.81
CA LYS A 58 -6.89 6.53 17.81
C LYS A 58 -5.70 7.00 16.97
N GLU A 59 -4.58 6.30 17.04
CA GLU A 59 -3.40 6.58 16.21
C GLU A 59 -3.68 6.32 14.72
N LEU A 60 -4.29 5.18 14.40
CA LEU A 60 -4.67 4.81 13.03
C LEU A 60 -5.77 5.69 12.43
N THR A 61 -6.56 6.38 13.27
CA THR A 61 -7.55 7.36 12.83
C THR A 61 -7.11 8.80 13.06
N SER A 62 -5.83 9.06 13.32
CA SER A 62 -5.32 10.43 13.41
C SER A 62 -5.31 11.07 12.03
N ASP A 63 -5.60 12.37 11.97
CA ASP A 63 -5.60 13.11 10.71
C ASP A 63 -4.23 13.03 10.02
N ASP A 64 -3.15 13.09 10.78
CA ASP A 64 -1.77 12.97 10.30
C ASP A 64 -1.46 11.58 9.70
N PHE A 65 -2.04 10.51 10.23
CA PHE A 65 -1.93 9.17 9.63
C PHE A 65 -2.78 9.06 8.37
N ILE A 66 -4.03 9.54 8.43
CA ILE A 66 -4.95 9.48 7.28
C ILE A 66 -4.43 10.32 6.12
N GLU A 67 -3.89 11.51 6.36
CA GLU A 67 -3.32 12.40 5.34
C GLU A 67 -2.17 11.72 4.58
N ARG A 68 -1.29 11.01 5.29
CA ARG A 68 -0.23 10.18 4.66
C ARG A 68 -0.80 9.05 3.81
N CYS A 69 -1.96 8.50 4.17
CA CYS A 69 -2.64 7.47 3.39
C CYS A 69 -3.43 8.02 2.19
N LEU A 70 -3.87 9.29 2.22
CA LEU A 70 -4.69 9.89 1.16
C LEU A 70 -3.91 10.22 -0.12
N GLY A 71 -2.59 10.36 -0.05
CA GLY A 71 -1.74 10.76 -1.19
C GLY A 71 -1.42 9.66 -2.21
N ASP A 72 -2.02 8.46 -2.09
CA ASP A 72 -1.65 7.26 -2.87
C ASP A 72 -0.14 6.94 -2.80
N HIS A 73 0.53 7.41 -1.74
CA HIS A 73 1.91 7.10 -1.50
C HIS A 73 1.98 5.65 -1.08
N THR A 74 2.68 4.83 -1.88
CA THR A 74 2.99 3.45 -1.49
C THR A 74 3.57 3.47 -0.10
N GLN A 75 2.99 2.67 0.81
CA GLN A 75 3.38 2.55 2.21
C GLN A 75 4.89 2.26 2.36
N ASN A 76 5.53 1.83 1.27
CA ASN A 76 6.95 1.73 1.14
C ASN A 76 7.48 2.36 -0.18
N ASN A 77 7.82 3.65 -0.16
CA ASN A 77 8.39 4.36 -1.30
C ASN A 77 9.69 3.71 -1.84
N ASN A 78 10.38 2.92 -1.00
CA ASN A 78 11.59 2.20 -1.41
C ASN A 78 11.31 0.94 -2.23
N GLU A 79 10.06 0.48 -2.37
CA GLU A 79 9.76 -0.73 -3.17
C GLU A 79 10.10 -0.54 -4.64
N SER A 80 9.86 0.67 -5.18
CA SER A 80 10.16 1.00 -6.56
C SER A 80 11.66 0.95 -6.85
N TYR A 81 12.48 1.52 -5.97
CA TYR A 81 13.94 1.44 -5.99
C TYR A 81 14.41 -0.01 -5.81
N ASN A 82 13.98 -0.66 -4.73
CA ASN A 82 14.37 -2.03 -4.41
C ASN A 82 14.05 -3.02 -5.54
N SER A 83 12.91 -2.86 -6.23
CA SER A 83 12.56 -3.68 -7.39
C SER A 83 13.63 -3.64 -8.48
N VAL A 84 14.20 -2.46 -8.74
CA VAL A 84 15.25 -2.25 -9.73
C VAL A 84 16.61 -2.74 -9.21
N LEU A 85 16.96 -2.49 -7.95
CA LEU A 85 18.15 -3.08 -7.31
C LEU A 85 18.15 -4.62 -7.44
N TRP A 86 17.03 -5.26 -7.13
CA TRP A 86 16.88 -6.72 -7.19
C TRP A 86 16.78 -7.25 -8.62
N HIS A 87 16.56 -6.39 -9.62
CA HIS A 87 16.72 -6.75 -11.02
C HIS A 87 18.19 -6.98 -11.37
N PHE A 88 19.11 -6.17 -10.83
CA PHE A 88 20.55 -6.32 -11.05
C PHE A 88 21.19 -7.36 -10.13
N ALA A 89 20.77 -7.42 -8.87
CA ALA A 89 21.28 -8.36 -7.87
C ALA A 89 20.13 -9.21 -7.30
N PRO A 90 19.67 -10.26 -8.00
CA PRO A 90 18.51 -11.03 -7.57
C PRO A 90 18.73 -11.70 -6.22
N LYS A 91 17.75 -11.56 -5.31
CA LYS A 91 17.82 -12.11 -3.94
C LYS A 91 18.03 -13.62 -3.86
N HIS A 92 17.60 -14.35 -4.89
CA HIS A 92 17.71 -15.81 -4.96
C HIS A 92 19.10 -16.29 -5.41
N ARG A 93 20.02 -15.37 -5.75
CA ARG A 93 21.40 -15.68 -6.12
C ARG A 93 22.36 -15.03 -5.14
N PHE A 94 23.40 -15.78 -4.77
CA PHE A 94 24.49 -15.21 -4.01
C PHE A 94 25.22 -14.16 -4.86
N SER A 95 25.31 -12.94 -4.35
CA SER A 95 25.99 -11.81 -4.99
C SER A 95 27.03 -11.27 -4.01
N SER A 96 28.25 -11.02 -4.49
CA SER A 96 29.28 -10.41 -3.64
C SER A 96 28.90 -8.96 -3.28
N VAL A 97 29.45 -8.44 -2.19
CA VAL A 97 29.22 -7.04 -1.74
C VAL A 97 29.48 -6.04 -2.87
N LYS A 98 30.54 -6.25 -3.66
CA LYS A 98 30.88 -5.39 -4.80
C LYS A 98 29.80 -5.37 -5.89
N ILE A 99 29.15 -6.51 -6.16
CA ILE A 99 28.06 -6.58 -7.14
C ILE A 99 26.85 -5.79 -6.65
N VAL A 100 26.49 -5.95 -5.37
CA VAL A 100 25.36 -5.23 -4.76
C VAL A 100 25.62 -3.72 -4.75
N GLU A 101 26.84 -3.30 -4.45
CA GLU A 101 27.25 -1.90 -4.48
C GLU A 101 27.14 -1.28 -5.88
N ILE A 102 27.67 -1.96 -6.91
CA ILE A 102 27.53 -1.51 -8.30
C ILE A 102 26.05 -1.45 -8.72
N ALA A 103 25.26 -2.46 -8.34
CA ALA A 103 23.84 -2.49 -8.60
C ALA A 103 23.11 -1.30 -7.97
N ALA A 104 23.44 -0.92 -6.74
CA ALA A 104 22.85 0.23 -6.05
C ALA A 104 23.17 1.56 -6.73
N PHE A 105 24.41 1.75 -7.20
CA PHE A 105 24.79 2.93 -7.97
C PHE A 105 24.08 3.01 -9.32
N LEU A 106 24.03 1.89 -10.06
CA LEU A 106 23.33 1.82 -11.34
C LEU A 106 21.82 2.06 -11.19
N ASP A 107 21.22 1.48 -10.15
CA ASP A 107 19.81 1.68 -9.83
C ASP A 107 19.51 3.15 -9.52
N ALA A 108 20.29 3.79 -8.63
CA ALA A 108 20.12 5.21 -8.34
C ALA A 108 20.23 6.08 -9.62
N TYR A 109 21.15 5.73 -10.53
CA TYR A 109 21.30 6.45 -11.79
C TYR A 109 20.12 6.21 -12.75
N LEU A 110 19.67 4.96 -12.88
CA LEU A 110 18.52 4.57 -13.70
C LEU A 110 17.21 5.18 -13.18
N PHE A 111 17.01 5.20 -11.87
CA PHE A 111 15.84 5.78 -11.24
C PHE A 111 15.73 7.28 -11.57
N ASN A 112 16.84 8.01 -11.44
CA ASN A 112 16.90 9.46 -11.63
C ASN A 112 17.00 9.91 -13.09
N LYS A 113 17.68 9.17 -13.96
CA LYS A 113 17.99 9.57 -15.35
C LYS A 113 17.40 8.67 -16.42
N GLY A 114 16.69 7.62 -16.04
CA GLY A 114 16.19 6.63 -17.00
C GLY A 114 17.33 5.83 -17.63
N TYR A 115 17.05 5.11 -18.73
CA TYR A 115 18.00 4.19 -19.35
C TYR A 115 19.18 4.89 -20.04
N THR A 116 19.10 6.20 -20.27
CA THR A 116 20.23 7.02 -20.74
C THR A 116 21.41 6.98 -19.75
N SER A 117 21.14 6.72 -18.47
CA SER A 117 22.16 6.43 -17.44
C SER A 117 23.22 5.43 -17.91
N PHE A 118 22.80 4.36 -18.59
CA PHE A 118 23.71 3.32 -19.08
C PHE A 118 24.64 3.82 -20.18
N LEU A 119 24.17 4.71 -21.06
CA LEU A 119 25.03 5.30 -22.10
C LEU A 119 26.11 6.17 -21.48
N ILE A 120 25.77 6.93 -20.43
CA ILE A 120 26.73 7.75 -19.69
C ILE A 120 27.80 6.86 -19.02
N VAL A 121 27.38 5.80 -18.33
CA VAL A 121 28.29 4.86 -17.68
C VAL A 121 29.20 4.17 -18.70
N MET A 122 28.62 3.67 -19.81
CA MET A 122 29.40 3.07 -20.90
C MET A 122 30.43 4.04 -21.48
N GLY A 123 30.03 5.29 -21.73
CA GLY A 123 30.93 6.34 -22.21
C GLY A 123 32.07 6.63 -21.22
N ALA A 124 31.77 6.71 -19.93
CA ALA A 124 32.77 6.91 -18.87
C ALA A 124 33.77 5.74 -18.78
N MET A 125 33.32 4.51 -19.10
CA MET A 125 34.18 3.32 -19.20
C MET A 125 34.95 3.23 -20.53
N GLY A 126 34.81 4.20 -21.44
CA GLY A 126 35.45 4.19 -22.75
C GLY A 126 34.78 3.25 -23.77
N ILE A 127 33.58 2.74 -23.47
CA ILE A 127 32.82 1.88 -24.38
C ILE A 127 32.14 2.77 -25.43
N LYS A 128 32.50 2.56 -26.69
CA LYS A 128 31.86 3.23 -27.82
C LYS A 128 30.52 2.57 -28.13
N PHE A 129 29.48 3.38 -28.31
CA PHE A 129 28.14 2.91 -28.68
C PHE A 129 27.62 3.67 -29.90
N GLY A 130 26.88 2.97 -30.76
CA GLY A 130 26.31 3.52 -31.98
C GLY A 130 24.88 4.06 -31.79
N PRO A 131 24.27 4.61 -32.86
CA PRO A 131 22.91 5.16 -32.83
C PRO A 131 21.85 4.16 -32.34
N GLN A 132 22.05 2.87 -32.56
CA GLN A 132 21.14 1.81 -32.12
C GLN A 132 21.02 1.74 -30.58
N ALA A 133 22.09 2.06 -29.85
CA ALA A 133 22.05 2.10 -28.39
C ALA A 133 21.11 3.21 -27.89
N ASN A 134 21.13 4.39 -28.53
CA ASN A 134 20.21 5.49 -28.23
C ASN A 134 18.75 5.11 -28.49
N ILE A 135 18.48 4.47 -29.63
CA ILE A 135 17.12 3.99 -29.97
C ILE A 135 16.63 2.99 -28.93
N MET A 136 17.48 2.05 -28.51
CA MET A 136 17.14 1.03 -27.52
C MET A 136 16.84 1.62 -26.14
N VAL A 137 17.68 2.53 -25.62
CA VAL A 137 17.44 3.15 -24.30
C VAL A 137 16.17 4.00 -24.30
N ASN A 138 15.93 4.77 -25.37
CA ASN A 138 14.71 5.57 -25.51
C ASN A 138 13.46 4.69 -25.57
N GLY A 139 13.53 3.57 -26.30
CA GLY A 139 12.45 2.58 -26.34
C GLY A 139 12.15 1.97 -24.97
N LYS A 140 13.19 1.62 -24.20
CA LYS A 140 13.04 1.09 -22.84
C LYS A 140 12.44 2.12 -21.88
N ASP A 141 12.89 3.37 -21.92
CA ASP A 141 12.33 4.43 -21.09
C ASP A 141 10.87 4.73 -21.44
N ASN A 142 10.53 4.77 -22.73
CA ASN A 142 9.15 4.93 -23.16
C ASN A 142 8.27 3.79 -22.60
N ASN A 143 8.73 2.54 -22.69
CA ASN A 143 8.01 1.40 -22.13
C ASN A 143 7.84 1.51 -20.60
N ARG A 144 8.87 1.97 -19.88
CA ARG A 144 8.83 2.21 -18.44
C ARG A 144 7.79 3.27 -18.09
N ILE A 145 7.78 4.41 -18.79
CA ILE A 145 6.81 5.49 -18.57
C ILE A 145 5.38 5.01 -18.87
N GLN A 146 5.19 4.27 -19.97
CA GLN A 146 3.88 3.71 -20.32
C GLN A 146 3.39 2.69 -19.29
N HIS A 147 4.30 1.86 -18.75
CA HIS A 147 3.97 0.97 -17.64
C HIS A 147 3.55 1.75 -16.39
N ALA A 148 4.32 2.76 -15.98
CA ALA A 148 3.98 3.60 -14.82
C ALA A 148 2.62 4.28 -14.98
N LYS A 149 2.33 4.86 -16.15
CA LYS A 149 1.02 5.44 -16.47
C LYS A 149 -0.12 4.43 -16.35
N ARG A 150 0.07 3.19 -16.84
CA ARG A 150 -0.92 2.12 -16.70
C ARG A 150 -1.17 1.72 -15.25
N CYS A 151 -0.11 1.63 -14.45
CA CYS A 151 -0.22 1.31 -13.02
C CYS A 151 -0.94 2.43 -12.25
N HIS A 152 -0.60 3.70 -12.52
CA HIS A 152 -1.30 4.84 -11.95
C HIS A 152 -2.80 4.83 -12.30
N LEU A 153 -3.15 4.63 -13.58
CA LEU A 153 -4.55 4.56 -14.00
C LEU A 153 -5.33 3.42 -13.35
N LYS A 154 -4.68 2.27 -13.09
CA LYS A 154 -5.30 1.17 -12.34
C LYS A 154 -5.54 1.56 -10.89
N SER A 155 -4.55 2.15 -10.23
CA SER A 155 -4.68 2.66 -8.86
C SER A 155 -5.83 3.66 -8.75
N SER A 156 -5.89 4.66 -9.63
CA SER A 156 -6.99 5.64 -9.64
C SER A 156 -8.36 5.01 -9.86
N LYS A 157 -8.49 4.02 -10.75
CA LYS A 157 -9.76 3.29 -10.95
C LYS A 157 -10.16 2.44 -9.74
N GLU A 158 -9.19 1.85 -9.05
CA GLU A 158 -9.44 1.15 -7.79
C GLU A 158 -9.89 2.14 -6.72
N GLN A 159 -9.24 3.30 -6.60
CA GLN A 159 -9.66 4.38 -5.70
C GLN A 159 -11.07 4.90 -5.98
N GLU A 160 -11.44 5.15 -7.25
CA GLU A 160 -12.79 5.56 -7.64
C GLU A 160 -13.83 4.51 -7.25
N ARG A 161 -13.52 3.21 -7.40
CA ARG A 161 -14.39 2.12 -6.92
C ARG A 161 -14.55 2.16 -5.40
N PHE A 162 -13.47 2.35 -4.64
CA PHE A 162 -13.55 2.51 -3.19
C PHE A 162 -14.35 3.76 -2.78
N ALA A 163 -14.23 4.87 -3.52
CA ALA A 163 -14.96 6.11 -3.26
C ALA A 163 -16.47 5.99 -3.58
N GLY A 164 -16.84 5.27 -4.65
CA GLY A 164 -18.22 5.04 -5.06
C GLY A 164 -18.99 3.98 -4.25
N THR A 165 -18.37 3.39 -3.22
CA THR A 165 -19.01 2.42 -2.31
C THR A 165 -19.45 3.07 -0.98
N LYS A 166 -19.51 4.40 -0.90
CA LYS A 166 -20.02 5.15 0.25
C LYS A 166 -21.46 5.58 0.07
#